data_AF-A0A7S0XIU2-F1
#
_entry.id   AF-A0A7S0XIU2-F1
#
_cell.length_a   1.000
_cell.length_b   1.000
_cell.length_c   1.000
_cell.angle_alpha   90.00
_cell.angle_beta   90.00
_cell.angle_gamma   90.00
#
_symmetry.space_group_name_H-M   'P 1'
#
loop_
_entity.id
_entity.type
_entity.pdbx_description
1 polymer ?
#
loop_
_entity_poly.entity_id
_entity_poly.type
_entity_poly.pdbx_seq_one_letter_code
_entity_poly.pdbx_strand_id
1 'polypeptide(L)'
;DSWRVRNGVGWMPQHDGTFALGLEVLDRVITDSGAHLMRSALRMMVDAYKLDVYVVHQPYFSQLVLRSISVEQKSNVTALLHEHGIDIGESTYGAWLDESAPPRASTSVFMKNWPCVGSCPGSSRCSKGSIDLQFGKKVIEFRLGRLLARVGVSELIGIRIEACETGGCTTALLGEIGIVASENGRYSIYLGGSLSGMRYGELYASGIEADRLDIELEPA
;
A
#
# COMPACT_ATOMS: atom_id res chain seq x y z
N ASP A 1 11.08 20.74 -8.56
CA ASP A 1 9.73 20.15 -8.38
C ASP A 1 9.52 19.67 -6.96
N SER A 2 8.47 20.14 -6.28
CA SER A 2 8.29 20.00 -4.82
C SER A 2 7.09 19.15 -4.41
N TRP A 3 6.63 18.24 -5.28
CA TRP A 3 5.50 17.35 -4.96
C TRP A 3 5.94 16.25 -3.99
N ARG A 4 5.17 16.09 -2.91
CA ARG A 4 5.42 15.09 -1.86
C ARG A 4 4.14 14.31 -1.59
N VAL A 5 4.26 12.98 -1.53
CA VAL A 5 3.19 12.13 -0.99
C VAL A 5 3.26 12.24 0.52
N ARG A 6 2.15 12.56 1.18
CA ARG A 6 2.10 12.66 2.64
C ARG A 6 1.57 11.36 3.23
N ASN A 7 2.14 10.96 4.36
CA ASN A 7 1.53 9.93 5.17
C ASN A 7 0.39 10.54 5.99
N GLY A 8 -0.83 10.08 5.75
CA GLY A 8 -2.00 10.43 6.57
C GLY A 8 -2.29 9.46 7.71
N VAL A 9 -1.44 8.44 7.98
CA VAL A 9 -1.67 7.47 9.06
C VAL A 9 -1.47 8.16 10.42
N GLY A 10 -2.33 7.80 11.37
CA GLY A 10 -2.26 8.26 12.75
C GLY A 10 -3.11 9.48 13.03
N TRP A 11 -2.94 10.02 14.24
CA TRP A 11 -3.74 11.12 14.77
C TRP A 11 -3.33 12.47 14.18
N MET A 12 -4.30 13.21 13.66
CA MET A 12 -4.13 14.52 13.05
C MET A 12 -5.07 15.55 13.70
N PRO A 13 -4.60 16.72 14.14
CA PRO A 13 -5.47 17.77 14.65
C PRO A 13 -6.30 18.39 13.51
N GLN A 14 -7.56 18.74 13.81
CA GLN A 14 -8.46 19.44 12.90
C GLN A 14 -8.63 20.90 13.33
N HIS A 15 -9.06 21.75 12.40
CA HIS A 15 -9.21 23.19 12.64
C HIS A 15 -10.36 23.54 13.61
N ASP A 16 -11.31 22.61 13.81
CA ASP A 16 -12.48 22.75 14.68
C ASP A 16 -12.20 22.28 16.13
N GLY A 17 -10.95 21.93 16.45
CA GLY A 17 -10.55 21.42 17.76
C GLY A 17 -10.76 19.91 17.95
N THR A 18 -11.33 19.22 16.96
CA THR A 18 -11.43 17.75 16.94
C THR A 18 -10.17 17.12 16.32
N PHE A 19 -10.14 15.78 16.28
CA PHE A 19 -9.07 14.98 15.69
C PHE A 19 -9.61 14.13 14.55
N ALA A 20 -8.74 13.93 13.56
CA ALA A 20 -8.87 12.88 12.57
C ALA A 20 -7.88 11.74 12.87
N LEU A 21 -8.24 10.53 12.49
CA LEU A 21 -7.39 9.35 12.57
C LEU A 21 -7.33 8.70 11.20
N GLY A 22 -6.14 8.68 10.59
CA GLY A 22 -5.90 7.89 9.39
C GLY A 22 -5.49 6.47 9.73
N LEU A 23 -6.16 5.50 9.14
CA LEU A 23 -5.87 4.08 9.24
C LEU A 23 -5.42 3.58 7.88
N GLU A 24 -4.28 2.87 7.84
CA GLU A 24 -3.87 2.17 6.63
C GLU A 24 -4.81 0.99 6.38
N VAL A 25 -5.29 0.85 5.15
CA VAL A 25 -6.02 -0.35 4.72
C VAL A 25 -5.12 -1.13 3.80
N LEU A 26 -4.51 -2.19 4.36
CA LEU A 26 -3.70 -3.12 3.60
C LEU A 26 -4.53 -3.71 2.47
N ASP A 27 -3.94 -3.74 1.28
CA ASP A 27 -4.55 -4.36 0.10
C ASP A 27 -5.92 -3.77 -0.30
N ARG A 28 -6.30 -2.61 0.25
CA ARG A 28 -7.60 -1.95 0.00
C ARG A 28 -8.82 -2.82 0.32
N VAL A 29 -8.63 -3.90 1.10
CA VAL A 29 -9.70 -4.82 1.50
C VAL A 29 -9.98 -4.64 2.98
N ILE A 30 -11.23 -4.32 3.31
CA ILE A 30 -11.70 -4.24 4.68
C ILE A 30 -12.35 -5.57 5.05
N THR A 31 -11.60 -6.43 5.74
CA THR A 31 -12.07 -7.73 6.21
C THR A 31 -11.52 -8.01 7.60
N ASP A 32 -12.17 -8.93 8.30
CA ASP A 32 -11.60 -9.54 9.51
C ASP A 32 -10.78 -10.76 9.10
N SER A 33 -9.58 -10.92 9.66
CA SER A 33 -8.67 -12.03 9.39
C SER A 33 -7.76 -12.32 10.58
N GLY A 34 -7.86 -13.52 11.16
CA GLY A 34 -7.07 -13.91 12.33
C GLY A 34 -7.25 -12.93 13.49
N ALA A 35 -6.15 -12.35 13.97
CA ALA A 35 -6.16 -11.34 15.03
C ALA A 35 -6.42 -9.90 14.53
N HIS A 36 -6.51 -9.68 13.22
CA HIS A 36 -6.74 -8.37 12.63
C HIS A 36 -8.22 -8.21 12.25
N LEU A 37 -8.98 -7.50 13.09
CA LEU A 37 -10.45 -7.42 13.04
C LEU A 37 -10.93 -6.03 12.55
N MET A 38 -10.40 -5.58 11.40
CA MET A 38 -10.63 -4.24 10.83
C MET A 38 -12.11 -3.93 10.57
N ARG A 39 -12.84 -4.86 9.94
CA ARG A 39 -14.24 -4.64 9.55
C ARG A 39 -15.12 -4.50 10.79
N SER A 40 -14.91 -5.37 11.77
CA SER A 40 -15.65 -5.35 13.03
C SER A 40 -15.36 -4.07 13.83
N ALA A 41 -14.09 -3.67 13.99
CA ALA A 41 -13.70 -2.45 14.68
C ALA A 41 -14.30 -1.19 14.05
N LEU A 42 -14.18 -1.05 12.72
CA LEU A 42 -14.74 0.08 11.98
C LEU A 42 -16.26 0.19 12.18
N ARG A 43 -16.97 -0.93 12.13
CA ARG A 43 -18.41 -0.94 12.34
C ARG A 43 -18.78 -0.49 13.75
N MET A 44 -18.10 -1.00 14.77
CA MET A 44 -18.34 -0.58 16.16
C MET A 44 -18.04 0.90 16.38
N MET A 45 -16.96 1.43 15.82
CA MET A 45 -16.62 2.85 15.95
C MET A 45 -17.66 3.75 15.28
N VAL A 46 -18.09 3.41 14.05
CA VAL A 46 -19.12 4.17 13.34
C VAL A 46 -20.45 4.11 14.11
N ASP A 47 -20.82 2.95 14.65
CA ASP A 47 -22.05 2.80 15.42
C ASP A 47 -22.03 3.57 16.75
N ALA A 48 -20.91 3.53 17.48
CA ALA A 48 -20.74 4.15 18.79
C ALA A 48 -20.52 5.67 18.73
N TYR A 49 -19.70 6.15 17.78
CA TYR A 49 -19.23 7.53 17.75
C TYR A 49 -19.80 8.36 16.58
N LYS A 50 -20.54 7.74 15.65
CA LYS A 50 -21.13 8.40 14.46
C LYS A 50 -20.09 9.21 13.66
N LEU A 51 -18.91 8.62 13.48
CA LEU A 51 -17.78 9.25 12.80
C LEU A 51 -18.04 9.44 11.30
N ASP A 52 -17.53 10.53 10.76
CA ASP A 52 -17.41 10.70 9.31
C ASP A 52 -16.21 9.90 8.79
N VAL A 53 -16.44 9.06 7.78
CA VAL A 53 -15.41 8.18 7.21
C VAL A 53 -15.09 8.58 5.78
N TYR A 54 -13.84 8.93 5.54
CA TYR A 54 -13.33 9.29 4.21
C TYR A 54 -12.41 8.20 3.69
N VAL A 55 -12.61 7.80 2.44
CA VAL A 55 -11.66 6.94 1.72
C VAL A 55 -10.65 7.86 1.03
N VAL A 56 -9.38 7.73 1.38
CA VAL A 56 -8.30 8.50 0.77
C VAL A 56 -7.43 7.54 -0.03
N HIS A 57 -7.39 7.74 -1.35
CA HIS A 57 -6.53 6.98 -2.24
C HIS A 57 -5.21 7.71 -2.40
N GLN A 58 -4.14 7.06 -1.98
CA GLN A 58 -2.78 7.48 -2.27
C GLN A 58 -2.17 6.57 -3.35
N PRO A 59 -1.11 7.03 -4.03
CA PRO A 59 -0.54 6.27 -5.14
C PRO A 59 0.03 4.89 -4.74
N TYR A 60 0.42 4.69 -3.48
CA TYR A 60 1.05 3.46 -2.97
C TYR A 60 0.23 2.71 -1.91
N PHE A 61 -0.78 3.34 -1.31
CA PHE A 61 -1.63 2.73 -0.28
C PHE A 61 -3.02 3.41 -0.26
N SER A 62 -4.00 2.77 0.37
CA SER A 62 -5.29 3.42 0.67
C SER A 62 -5.42 3.61 2.17
N GLN A 63 -6.09 4.69 2.54
CA GLN A 63 -6.39 5.00 3.93
C GLN A 63 -7.88 5.19 4.13
N LEU A 64 -8.33 4.87 5.33
CA LEU A 64 -9.57 5.40 5.88
C LEU A 64 -9.22 6.52 6.83
N VAL A 65 -9.83 7.69 6.65
CA VAL A 65 -9.69 8.81 7.58
C VAL A 65 -11.00 8.95 8.33
N LEU A 66 -10.95 8.64 9.62
CA LEU A 66 -12.04 8.83 10.57
C LEU A 66 -11.94 10.26 11.11
N ARG A 67 -13.00 11.06 11.01
CA ARG A 67 -13.00 12.46 11.43
C ARG A 67 -13.95 12.71 12.59
N SER A 68 -13.85 13.91 13.15
CA SER A 68 -14.79 14.42 14.16
C SER A 68 -14.66 13.70 15.50
N ILE A 69 -13.44 13.24 15.84
CA ILE A 69 -13.14 12.55 17.09
C ILE A 69 -12.74 13.58 18.15
N SER A 70 -13.44 13.61 19.28
CA SER A 70 -13.10 14.54 20.38
C SER A 70 -11.84 14.10 21.13
N VAL A 71 -11.23 15.04 21.87
CA VAL A 71 -10.03 14.75 22.70
C VAL A 71 -10.32 13.62 23.70
N GLU A 72 -11.51 13.63 24.30
CA GLU A 72 -11.96 12.66 25.31
C GLU A 72 -12.17 11.27 24.71
N GLN A 73 -12.48 11.18 23.41
CA GLN A 73 -12.71 9.92 22.71
C GLN A 73 -11.39 9.26 22.27
N LYS A 74 -10.30 10.03 22.13
CA LYS A 74 -9.03 9.59 21.54
C LYS A 74 -8.45 8.33 22.21
N SER A 75 -8.46 8.28 23.54
CA SER A 75 -7.94 7.12 24.30
C SER A 75 -8.78 5.86 24.08
N ASN A 76 -10.11 6.01 24.06
CA ASN A 76 -11.05 4.90 23.89
C ASN A 76 -10.99 4.33 22.47
N VAL A 77 -10.92 5.21 21.45
CA VAL A 77 -10.74 4.80 20.05
C VAL A 77 -9.43 4.05 19.87
N THR A 78 -8.33 4.56 20.45
CA THR A 78 -7.02 3.90 20.39
C THR A 78 -7.05 2.51 21.03
N ALA A 79 -7.63 2.39 22.23
CA ALA A 79 -7.74 1.11 22.93
C ALA A 79 -8.57 0.09 22.13
N LEU A 80 -9.71 0.51 21.57
CA LEU A 80 -10.56 -0.35 20.75
C LEU A 80 -9.81 -0.86 19.52
N LEU A 81 -9.08 0.00 18.82
CA LEU A 81 -8.31 -0.39 17.64
C LEU A 81 -7.21 -1.40 17.98
N HIS A 82 -6.48 -1.18 19.07
CA HIS A 82 -5.44 -2.11 19.53
C HIS A 82 -6.01 -3.46 19.96
N GLU A 83 -7.16 -3.48 20.64
CA GLU A 83 -7.87 -4.71 21.00
C GLU A 83 -8.26 -5.54 19.76
N HIS A 84 -8.50 -4.87 18.63
CA HIS A 84 -8.84 -5.48 17.34
C HIS A 84 -7.61 -5.73 16.44
N GLY A 85 -6.40 -5.58 16.97
CA GLY A 85 -5.16 -5.83 16.24
C GLY A 85 -4.91 -4.85 15.10
N ILE A 86 -5.38 -3.61 15.22
CA ILE A 86 -5.20 -2.55 14.22
C ILE A 86 -4.10 -1.61 14.70
N ASP A 87 -3.05 -1.48 13.90
CA ASP A 87 -1.99 -0.49 14.12
C ASP A 87 -2.49 0.90 13.71
N ILE A 88 -2.28 1.89 14.57
CA ILE A 88 -2.60 3.30 14.31
C ILE A 88 -1.36 4.12 13.92
N GLY A 89 -0.32 3.45 13.43
CA GLY A 89 0.94 4.03 13.00
C GLY A 89 2.03 4.04 14.06
N GLU A 90 1.86 3.28 15.14
CA GLU A 90 2.85 3.12 16.21
C GLU A 90 3.83 1.99 15.88
N SER A 91 3.30 0.89 15.34
CA SER A 91 4.07 -0.31 14.98
C SER A 91 4.45 -0.25 13.51
N THR A 92 5.56 0.43 13.25
CA THR A 92 6.35 0.36 12.01
C THR A 92 5.69 0.90 10.73
N TYR A 93 4.39 0.76 10.49
CA TYR A 93 3.82 1.02 9.16
C TYR A 93 3.29 2.45 8.89
N GLY A 94 3.14 3.28 9.92
CA GLY A 94 2.51 4.61 9.80
C GLY A 94 3.46 5.81 9.60
N ALA A 95 4.78 5.60 9.48
CA ALA A 95 5.77 6.70 9.48
C ALA A 95 6.53 6.88 8.14
N TRP A 96 6.27 6.05 7.14
CA TRP A 96 7.18 5.88 5.99
C TRP A 96 7.37 7.07 5.04
N LEU A 97 6.49 8.08 5.04
CA LEU A 97 6.60 9.23 4.10
C LEU A 97 6.99 10.54 4.80
N ASP A 98 7.37 10.49 6.07
CA ASP A 98 8.04 11.61 6.71
C ASP A 98 9.55 11.39 6.59
N GLU A 99 10.25 12.27 5.85
CA GLU A 99 11.72 12.27 5.73
C GLU A 99 12.42 12.36 7.10
N SER A 100 11.72 12.81 8.15
CA SER A 100 12.23 12.86 9.52
C SER A 100 12.02 11.58 10.33
N ALA A 101 11.27 10.61 9.82
CA ALA A 101 11.14 9.30 10.44
C ALA A 101 12.44 8.49 10.21
N PRO A 102 13.05 7.92 11.26
CA PRO A 102 14.30 7.18 11.10
C PRO A 102 14.09 5.99 10.15
N PRO A 103 15.00 5.75 9.19
CA PRO A 103 14.96 4.58 8.32
C PRO A 103 15.13 3.32 9.19
N ARG A 104 14.03 2.69 9.57
CA ARG A 104 14.06 1.49 10.40
C ARG A 104 14.13 0.25 9.51
N ALA A 105 15.37 -0.20 9.32
CA ALA A 105 15.91 -1.55 9.13
C ALA A 105 15.18 -2.67 8.36
N SER A 106 13.96 -2.55 7.84
CA SER A 106 13.31 -3.71 7.19
C SER A 106 12.25 -3.40 6.12
N THR A 107 12.08 -2.14 5.70
CA THR A 107 10.90 -1.77 4.92
C THR A 107 11.19 -0.63 3.95
N SER A 108 12.32 -0.74 3.25
CA SER A 108 12.69 0.06 2.07
C SER A 108 11.77 -0.18 0.86
N VAL A 109 10.62 -0.84 1.06
CA VAL A 109 9.72 -1.31 0.02
C VAL A 109 8.29 -0.92 0.36
N PHE A 110 7.79 0.09 -0.35
CA PHE A 110 6.34 0.25 -0.50
C PHE A 110 5.89 -0.63 -1.63
N MET A 111 5.48 -1.86 -1.33
CA MET A 111 4.61 -2.64 -2.20
C MET A 111 3.25 -2.67 -1.57
N LYS A 112 2.25 -2.10 -2.24
CA LYS A 112 0.82 -2.36 -2.00
C LYS A 112 -0.05 -1.60 -3.01
N ASN A 113 0.29 -1.72 -4.29
CA ASN A 113 -0.76 -1.68 -5.32
C ASN A 113 -1.30 -3.09 -5.52
N TRP A 114 -2.62 -3.11 -5.52
CA TRP A 114 -3.46 -4.27 -5.40
C TRP A 114 -3.69 -4.88 -6.78
N PRO A 115 -3.73 -6.22 -6.90
CA PRO A 115 -4.12 -6.90 -8.11
C PRO A 115 -5.55 -6.51 -8.49
N CYS A 116 -5.90 -6.55 -9.77
CA CYS A 116 -7.24 -6.28 -10.28
C CYS A 116 -8.40 -7.09 -9.65
N VAL A 117 -8.18 -7.96 -8.64
CA VAL A 117 -9.17 -8.42 -7.63
C VAL A 117 -9.82 -7.17 -6.97
N GLY A 118 -10.91 -7.15 -6.22
CA GLY A 118 -11.39 -6.00 -5.40
C GLY A 118 -11.65 -4.57 -5.97
N SER A 119 -10.70 -3.89 -6.63
CA SER A 119 -10.75 -2.47 -6.98
C SER A 119 -11.15 -2.19 -8.45
N CYS A 120 -11.16 -3.23 -9.29
CA CYS A 120 -11.91 -3.22 -10.54
C CYS A 120 -13.36 -3.61 -10.20
N PRO A 121 -14.38 -2.80 -10.55
CA PRO A 121 -15.80 -3.13 -10.32
C PRO A 121 -16.24 -4.49 -10.88
N GLY A 122 -15.39 -5.12 -11.69
CA GLY A 122 -15.60 -6.44 -12.23
C GLY A 122 -14.53 -7.45 -11.85
N SER A 123 -13.84 -7.41 -10.71
CA SER A 123 -12.73 -8.35 -10.52
C SER A 123 -13.09 -9.85 -10.43
N SER A 124 -14.26 -10.17 -9.89
CA SER A 124 -14.89 -11.50 -10.02
C SER A 124 -15.56 -11.71 -11.39
N ARG A 125 -15.51 -10.71 -12.27
CA ARG A 125 -16.08 -10.64 -13.63
C ARG A 125 -15.06 -10.25 -14.71
N CYS A 126 -13.78 -10.14 -14.38
CA CYS A 126 -12.76 -9.58 -15.25
C CYS A 126 -12.13 -10.79 -15.90
N SER A 127 -12.69 -11.17 -17.04
CA SER A 127 -12.26 -12.31 -17.85
C SER A 127 -10.81 -12.21 -18.35
N LYS A 128 -10.09 -11.14 -18.00
CA LYS A 128 -8.73 -10.83 -18.45
C LYS A 128 -7.66 -10.99 -17.36
N GLY A 129 -8.02 -11.31 -16.11
CA GLY A 129 -7.03 -11.62 -15.07
C GLY A 129 -6.33 -12.94 -15.39
N SER A 130 -5.07 -12.89 -15.81
CA SER A 130 -4.36 -14.02 -16.41
C SER A 130 -3.64 -14.95 -15.41
N ILE A 131 -3.54 -14.59 -14.12
CA ILE A 131 -2.67 -15.27 -13.13
C ILE A 131 -3.32 -15.32 -11.73
N ASP A 132 -2.97 -16.33 -10.92
CA ASP A 132 -3.18 -16.33 -9.47
C ASP A 132 -2.23 -15.31 -8.81
N LEU A 133 -2.65 -14.05 -8.87
CA LEU A 133 -1.85 -12.88 -8.52
C LEU A 133 -1.50 -12.79 -7.05
N GLN A 134 -2.27 -13.45 -6.18
CA GLN A 134 -1.99 -13.46 -4.74
C GLN A 134 -0.73 -14.26 -4.43
N PHE A 135 -0.49 -15.33 -5.20
CA PHE A 135 0.74 -16.11 -5.08
C PHE A 135 1.93 -15.35 -5.70
N GLY A 136 1.78 -14.84 -6.92
CA GLY A 136 2.83 -14.08 -7.61
C GLY A 136 3.31 -12.88 -6.79
N LYS A 137 2.39 -12.09 -6.22
CA LYS A 137 2.71 -10.94 -5.36
C LYS A 137 3.56 -11.32 -4.16
N LYS A 138 3.15 -12.33 -3.38
CA LYS A 138 3.90 -12.75 -2.18
C LYS A 138 5.31 -13.21 -2.52
N VAL A 139 5.47 -13.93 -3.63
CA VAL A 139 6.78 -14.35 -4.12
C VAL A 139 7.62 -13.12 -4.49
N ILE A 140 7.06 -12.18 -5.24
CA ILE A 140 7.77 -10.95 -5.65
C ILE A 140 8.15 -10.09 -4.43
N GLU A 141 7.22 -9.84 -3.52
CA GLU A 141 7.42 -9.11 -2.26
C GLU A 141 8.56 -9.72 -1.44
N PHE A 142 8.50 -11.03 -1.23
CA PHE A 142 9.51 -11.74 -0.46
C PHE A 142 10.89 -11.68 -1.13
N ARG A 143 10.96 -11.90 -2.45
CA ARG A 143 12.24 -11.95 -3.17
C ARG A 143 12.88 -10.58 -3.30
N LEU A 144 12.12 -9.55 -3.68
CA LEU A 144 12.64 -8.18 -3.76
C LEU A 144 12.99 -7.61 -2.39
N GLY A 145 12.22 -7.91 -1.35
CA GLY A 145 12.58 -7.57 0.03
C GLY A 145 13.94 -8.16 0.43
N ARG A 146 14.20 -9.43 0.08
CA ARG A 146 15.53 -10.05 0.31
C ARG A 146 16.63 -9.44 -0.53
N LEU A 147 16.38 -9.14 -1.81
CA LEU A 147 17.35 -8.50 -2.68
C LEU A 147 17.79 -7.14 -2.10
N LEU A 148 16.83 -6.29 -1.75
CA LEU A 148 17.12 -4.95 -1.22
C LEU A 148 17.86 -5.01 0.11
N ALA A 149 17.48 -5.94 0.99
CA ALA A 149 18.21 -6.18 2.23
C ALA A 149 19.65 -6.65 1.97
N ARG A 150 19.86 -7.52 0.98
CA ARG A 150 21.17 -8.05 0.58
C ARG A 150 22.08 -6.98 -0.04
N VAL A 151 21.53 -6.10 -0.87
CA VAL A 151 22.25 -4.99 -1.52
C VAL A 151 22.48 -3.81 -0.56
N GLY A 152 21.81 -3.80 0.59
CA GLY A 152 21.96 -2.76 1.61
C GLY A 152 21.17 -1.49 1.34
N VAL A 153 20.09 -1.57 0.56
CA VAL A 153 19.20 -0.44 0.29
C VAL A 153 18.36 -0.14 1.52
N SER A 154 18.67 0.99 2.16
CA SER A 154 17.95 1.51 3.33
C SER A 154 16.97 2.64 3.00
N GLU A 155 17.05 3.18 1.79
CA GLU A 155 16.15 4.21 1.28
C GLU A 155 14.79 3.61 0.90
N LEU A 156 13.76 4.46 0.93
CA LEU A 156 12.42 4.07 0.52
C LEU A 156 12.34 3.98 -1.00
N ILE A 157 11.93 2.82 -1.51
CA ILE A 157 11.62 2.62 -2.94
C ILE A 157 10.12 2.35 -3.10
N GLY A 158 9.48 3.15 -3.95
CA GLY A 158 8.09 2.98 -4.34
C GLY A 158 7.92 1.89 -5.40
N ILE A 159 7.52 0.68 -4.99
CA ILE A 159 7.31 -0.45 -5.89
C ILE A 159 5.82 -0.71 -6.12
N ARG A 160 5.41 -0.81 -7.37
CA ARG A 160 4.00 -1.01 -7.72
C ARG A 160 3.84 -2.23 -8.60
N ILE A 161 3.02 -3.16 -8.14
CA ILE A 161 2.73 -4.40 -8.85
C ILE A 161 1.29 -4.34 -9.33
N GLU A 162 1.08 -4.58 -10.62
CA GLU A 162 -0.23 -4.59 -11.27
C GLU A 162 -0.45 -5.92 -11.98
N ALA A 163 -1.72 -6.29 -12.09
CA ALA A 163 -2.17 -7.62 -12.50
C ALA A 163 -2.40 -7.80 -14.00
N CYS A 164 -2.47 -6.72 -14.76
CA CYS A 164 -2.75 -6.77 -16.18
C CYS A 164 -2.33 -5.47 -16.85
N GLU A 165 -1.74 -5.58 -18.04
CA GLU A 165 -1.36 -4.46 -18.90
C GLU A 165 -2.56 -3.80 -19.61
N THR A 166 -3.66 -4.54 -19.86
CA THR A 166 -4.76 -4.07 -20.73
C THR A 166 -5.84 -3.23 -20.01
N GLY A 167 -5.71 -3.04 -18.70
CA GLY A 167 -6.77 -2.45 -17.88
C GLY A 167 -6.87 -0.92 -17.94
N GLY A 168 -5.90 -0.20 -18.50
CA GLY A 168 -5.84 1.28 -18.48
C GLY A 168 -5.66 1.89 -17.07
N CYS A 169 -5.71 1.06 -16.02
CA CYS A 169 -5.53 1.42 -14.63
C CYS A 169 -4.09 1.22 -14.12
N THR A 170 -3.11 1.00 -15.01
CA THR A 170 -1.76 0.58 -14.61
C THR A 170 -1.01 1.73 -13.90
N THR A 171 -1.23 1.83 -12.60
CA THR A 171 -0.51 2.76 -11.76
C THR A 171 0.92 2.29 -11.51
N ALA A 172 1.27 1.06 -11.93
CA ALA A 172 2.62 0.51 -11.88
C ALA A 172 3.64 1.40 -12.55
N LEU A 173 3.29 2.01 -13.69
CA LEU A 173 4.18 2.89 -14.45
C LEU A 173 4.57 4.15 -13.67
N LEU A 174 3.85 4.51 -12.61
CA LEU A 174 4.18 5.68 -11.79
C LEU A 174 5.13 5.33 -10.63
N GLY A 175 5.35 4.03 -10.37
CA GLY A 175 6.28 3.55 -9.35
C GLY A 175 7.73 3.74 -9.79
N GLU A 176 8.64 3.91 -8.85
CA GLU A 176 10.08 3.90 -9.14
C GLU A 176 10.49 2.55 -9.75
N ILE A 177 9.87 1.48 -9.24
CA ILE A 177 9.84 0.16 -9.88
C ILE A 177 8.38 -0.22 -10.12
N GLY A 178 7.99 -0.30 -11.38
CA GLY A 178 6.70 -0.82 -11.83
C GLY A 178 6.83 -2.26 -12.29
N ILE A 179 5.94 -3.14 -11.83
CA ILE A 179 5.87 -4.54 -12.28
C ILE A 179 4.46 -4.78 -12.78
N VAL A 180 4.33 -5.16 -14.04
CA VAL A 180 3.03 -5.43 -14.66
C VAL A 180 3.00 -6.89 -15.09
N ALA A 181 2.03 -7.64 -14.58
CA ALA A 181 1.81 -9.00 -15.05
C ALA A 181 1.32 -8.98 -16.51
N SER A 182 1.95 -9.82 -17.31
CA SER A 182 1.59 -10.10 -18.69
C SER A 182 0.94 -11.49 -18.79
N GLU A 183 0.69 -11.96 -20.01
CA GLU A 183 0.18 -13.31 -20.23
C GLU A 183 1.16 -14.40 -19.74
N ASN A 184 0.62 -15.57 -19.40
CA ASN A 184 1.38 -16.81 -19.13
C ASN A 184 2.39 -16.76 -17.97
N GLY A 185 2.08 -16.09 -16.87
CA GLY A 185 2.95 -16.09 -15.67
C GLY A 185 4.19 -15.18 -15.78
N ARG A 186 4.26 -14.35 -16.81
CA ARG A 186 5.37 -13.42 -17.07
C ARG A 186 5.04 -12.00 -16.61
N TYR A 187 6.08 -11.19 -16.48
CA TYR A 187 6.01 -9.83 -15.98
C TYR A 187 6.91 -8.90 -16.82
N SER A 188 6.49 -7.64 -16.90
CA SER A 188 7.27 -6.54 -17.44
C SER A 188 7.69 -5.60 -16.31
N ILE A 189 8.96 -5.20 -16.31
CA ILE A 189 9.55 -4.26 -15.37
C ILE A 189 9.63 -2.89 -16.04
N TYR A 190 9.18 -1.87 -15.32
CA TYR A 190 9.30 -0.47 -15.67
C TYR A 190 10.14 0.24 -14.61
N LEU A 191 11.12 1.03 -15.03
CA LEU A 191 12.04 1.75 -14.13
C LEU A 191 12.01 3.24 -14.38
N GLY A 192 12.34 4.01 -13.35
CA GLY A 192 12.51 5.45 -13.48
C GLY A 192 11.24 6.27 -13.27
N GLY A 193 10.18 5.69 -12.71
CA GLY A 193 9.07 6.48 -12.18
C GLY A 193 9.49 7.29 -10.94
N SER A 194 8.54 7.72 -10.12
CA SER A 194 8.84 8.59 -8.98
C SER A 194 7.97 8.30 -7.77
N LEU A 195 8.51 8.47 -6.57
CA LEU A 195 7.72 8.36 -5.35
C LEU A 195 6.57 9.38 -5.31
N SER A 196 6.69 10.55 -5.95
CA SER A 196 5.59 11.52 -6.06
C SER A 196 4.52 11.14 -7.10
N GLY A 197 4.80 10.16 -7.98
CA GLY A 197 3.92 9.79 -9.09
C GLY A 197 3.86 10.84 -10.21
N MET A 198 4.84 11.74 -10.29
CA MET A 198 4.90 12.82 -11.29
C MET A 198 5.66 12.42 -12.56
N ARG A 199 6.30 11.25 -12.57
CA ARG A 199 7.08 10.72 -13.68
C ARG A 199 6.69 9.27 -13.95
N TYR A 200 6.53 8.95 -15.22
CA TYR A 200 6.35 7.59 -15.69
C TYR A 200 7.70 6.89 -15.82
N GLY A 201 7.73 5.63 -15.40
CA GLY A 201 8.83 4.71 -15.70
C GLY A 201 8.75 4.21 -17.13
N GLU A 202 9.92 3.91 -17.68
CA GLU A 202 10.08 3.36 -19.02
C GLU A 202 10.24 1.83 -18.94
N LEU A 203 9.86 1.14 -20.00
CA LEU A 203 10.01 -0.31 -20.08
C LEU A 203 11.50 -0.67 -20.00
N TYR A 204 11.88 -1.40 -18.97
CA TYR A 204 13.23 -1.89 -18.76
C TYR A 204 13.41 -3.30 -19.31
N ALA A 205 12.50 -4.22 -18.93
CA ALA A 205 12.54 -5.61 -19.35
C ALA A 205 11.12 -6.19 -19.44
N SER A 206 10.93 -7.19 -20.30
CA SER A 206 9.62 -7.84 -20.51
C SER A 206 9.76 -9.35 -20.59
N GLY A 207 8.70 -10.08 -20.23
CA GLY A 207 8.67 -11.53 -20.35
C GLY A 207 9.41 -12.26 -19.23
N ILE A 208 9.61 -11.61 -18.08
CA ILE A 208 10.36 -12.16 -16.93
C ILE A 208 9.45 -13.05 -16.08
N GLU A 209 9.94 -14.20 -15.65
CA GLU A 209 9.21 -15.09 -14.74
C GLU A 209 9.25 -14.55 -13.30
N ALA A 210 8.20 -14.80 -12.51
CA ALA A 210 8.04 -14.19 -11.19
C ALA A 210 9.24 -14.43 -10.25
N ASP A 211 9.86 -15.60 -10.36
CA ASP A 211 11.00 -16.06 -9.56
C ASP A 211 12.37 -15.62 -10.10
N ARG A 212 12.38 -14.88 -11.22
CA ARG A 212 13.57 -14.31 -11.86
C ARG A 212 13.64 -12.79 -11.73
N LEU A 213 12.57 -12.13 -11.29
CA LEU A 213 12.49 -10.67 -11.18
C LEU A 213 13.59 -10.06 -10.29
N ASP A 214 13.94 -10.72 -9.19
CA ASP A 214 15.03 -10.28 -8.31
C ASP A 214 16.41 -10.41 -8.95
N ILE A 215 16.62 -11.43 -9.79
CA ILE A 215 17.88 -11.63 -10.51
C ILE A 215 18.05 -10.55 -11.58
N GLU A 216 16.96 -10.21 -12.28
CA GLU A 216 16.96 -9.17 -13.30
C GLU A 216 17.19 -7.76 -12.74
N LEU A 217 16.79 -7.53 -11.49
CA LEU A 217 16.96 -6.26 -10.77
C LEU A 217 18.24 -6.21 -9.91
N GLU A 218 19.01 -7.29 -9.84
CA GLU A 218 20.26 -7.34 -9.08
C GLU A 218 21.35 -6.53 -9.84
N PRO A 219 21.95 -5.50 -9.21
CA PRO A 219 23.04 -4.75 -9.83
C PRO A 219 24.24 -5.67 -10.14
N ALA A 220 24.91 -5.41 -11.26
CA ALA A 220 26.10 -6.15 -11.71
C ALA A 220 27.34 -5.88 -10.85
#